data_AF-A0A3B9VAF5-F1
#
_entry.id   AF-A0A3B9VAF5-F1
#
_cell.length_a   1.000
_cell.length_b   1.000
_cell.length_c   1.000
_cell.angle_alpha   90.00
_cell.angle_beta   90.00
_cell.angle_gamma   90.00
#
_symmetry.space_group_name_H-M   'P 1'
#
loop_
_entity.id
_entity.type
_entity.pdbx_description
1 polymer ?
#
loop_
_entity_poly.entity_id
_entity_poly.type
_entity_poly.pdbx_seq_one_letter_code
_entity_poly.pdbx_strand_id
1 'polypeptide(L)' 'TGTQQDMWEVTVTPEFTIKKNLVVRPEYRHDASDKKVFDKGDKTADKKTQDTVAINVFFYF' A
#
# COMPACT_ATOMS: atom_id res chain seq x y z
N THR A 1 -20.10 -16.57 4.14
CA THR A 1 -19.43 -16.75 5.44
C THR A 1 -18.17 -15.91 5.43
N GLY A 2 -17.99 -14.99 6.40
CA GLY A 2 -16.74 -14.25 6.55
C GLY A 2 -15.75 -15.06 7.40
N THR A 3 -14.50 -15.15 6.96
CA THR A 3 -13.44 -15.79 7.76
C THR A 3 -12.98 -14.83 8.84
N GLN A 4 -13.09 -15.21 10.11
CA GLN A 4 -12.50 -14.44 11.20
C GLN A 4 -10.98 -14.38 11.00
N GLN A 5 -10.40 -13.18 11.06
CA GLN A 5 -8.98 -12.93 10.84
C GLN A 5 -8.53 -11.68 11.59
N ASP A 6 -7.26 -11.66 11.97
CA ASP A 6 -6.57 -10.49 12.54
C ASP A 6 -5.69 -9.88 11.44
N MET A 7 -5.84 -8.57 11.22
CA MET A 7 -5.12 -7.84 10.18
C MET A 7 -4.44 -6.59 10.74
N TRP A 8 -3.27 -6.26 10.20
CA TRP A 8 -2.58 -5.00 10.47
C TRP A 8 -1.97 -4.43 9.20
N GLU A 9 -1.78 -3.11 9.19
CA GLU A 9 -1.22 -2.37 8.07
C GLU A 9 -0.23 -1.31 8.60
N VAL A 10 0.86 -1.11 7.87
CA VAL A 10 1.78 0.02 8.05
C VAL A 10 1.94 0.75 6.73
N THR A 11 1.84 2.08 6.77
CA THR A 11 2.03 2.95 5.60
C THR A 11 3.11 3.98 5.86
N VAL A 12 4.06 4.11 4.93
CA VAL A 12 5.15 5.09 4.94
C VAL A 12 5.03 5.95 3.69
N THR A 13 4.73 7.24 3.90
CA THR A 13 4.48 8.20 2.81
C THR A 13 5.30 9.47 3.00
N PRO A 14 6.62 9.46 2.73
CA PRO A 14 7.43 10.67 2.79
C PRO A 14 6.98 11.68 1.73
N GLU A 15 7.16 12.96 2.04
CA GLU A 15 6.84 14.06 1.13
C GLU A 15 8.09 14.86 0.78
N PHE A 16 8.25 15.15 -0.51
CA PHE A 16 9.36 15.92 -1.05
C PHE A 16 8.84 17.09 -1.87
N THR A 17 9.08 18.31 -1.39
CA THR A 17 8.84 19.53 -2.18
C THR A 17 10.07 19.79 -3.05
N ILE A 18 9.96 19.51 -4.35
CA ILE A 18 11.06 19.68 -5.31
C ILE A 18 11.17 21.15 -5.74
N LYS A 19 10.02 21.78 -5.96
CA LYS A 19 9.87 23.22 -6.23
C LYS A 19 8.64 23.74 -5.50
N LYS A 20 8.51 25.05 -5.40
CA LYS A 20 7.32 25.73 -4.83
C LYS A 20 6.00 25.39 -5.52
N ASN A 21 6.00 24.63 -6.60
CA ASN A 21 4.82 24.21 -7.34
C ASN A 21 4.85 22.71 -7.68
N LEU A 22 5.81 21.94 -7.15
CA LEU A 22 6.00 20.54 -7.46
C LEU A 22 6.32 19.74 -6.20
N VAL A 23 5.42 18.83 -5.83
CA VAL A 23 5.54 17.93 -4.68
C VAL A 23 5.49 16.48 -5.14
N VAL A 24 6.37 15.65 -4.63
CA VAL A 24 6.43 14.21 -4.89
C VAL A 24 6.25 13.47 -3.57
N ARG A 25 5.36 12.46 -3.56
CA ARG A 25 5.05 11.64 -2.38
C ARG A 25 5.06 10.16 -2.76
N PRO A 26 6.22 9.48 -2.68
CA PRO A 26 6.22 8.03 -2.79
C PRO A 26 5.57 7.43 -1.55
N GLU A 27 4.95 6.26 -1.73
CA GLU A 27 4.25 5.54 -0.70
C GLU A 27 4.65 4.06 -0.73
N TYR A 28 4.89 3.52 0.45
CA TYR A 28 5.03 2.09 0.68
C TYR A 28 4.06 1.66 1.76
N ARG A 29 3.29 0.62 1.49
CA ARG A 29 2.31 0.06 2.40
C ARG A 29 2.53 -1.44 2.53
N HIS A 30 2.54 -1.91 3.77
CA HIS A 30 2.65 -3.31 4.11
C HIS A 30 1.37 -3.75 4.84
N ASP A 31 0.63 -4.66 4.23
CA ASP A 31 -0.57 -5.29 4.76
C ASP A 31 -0.25 -6.72 5.22
N ALA A 32 -0.79 -7.13 6.37
CA ALA A 32 -0.65 -8.50 6.87
C ALA A 32 -1.95 -9.03 7.49
N SER A 33 -2.16 -10.33 7.38
CA SER A 33 -3.29 -11.09 7.92
C SER A 33 -2.82 -12.42 8.51
N ASP A 34 -3.45 -12.89 9.58
CA ASP A 34 -3.24 -14.25 10.09
C ASP A 34 -3.81 -15.33 9.15
N LYS A 35 -4.67 -14.96 8.19
CA LYS A 35 -5.25 -15.81 7.15
C LYS A 35 -4.65 -15.52 5.76
N LYS A 36 -4.78 -16.51 4.87
CA LYS A 36 -4.37 -16.40 3.47
C LYS A 36 -5.46 -15.72 2.67
N VAL A 37 -5.42 -14.39 2.61
CA VAL A 37 -6.47 -13.57 1.98
C VAL A 37 -5.95 -12.65 0.89
N PHE A 38 -4.64 -12.61 0.68
CA PHE A 38 -4.03 -11.82 -0.38
C PHE A 38 -3.74 -12.68 -1.61
N ASP A 39 -4.17 -12.17 -2.76
CA ASP A 39 -3.96 -12.75 -4.08
C ASP A 39 -2.63 -12.29 -4.68
N LYS A 40 -2.06 -13.08 -5.59
CA LYS A 40 -0.97 -12.64 -6.46
C LYS A 40 -1.35 -12.89 -7.92
N GLY A 41 -1.99 -11.90 -8.54
CA GLY A 41 -2.50 -11.98 -9.91
C GLY A 41 -3.77 -12.83 -10.01
N ASP A 42 -3.92 -13.61 -11.08
CA ASP A 42 -5.13 -14.40 -11.36
C ASP A 42 -5.30 -15.66 -10.50
N LYS A 43 -4.57 -15.79 -9.38
CA LYS A 43 -4.62 -16.95 -8.49
C LYS A 43 -5.38 -16.64 -7.22
N THR A 44 -6.12 -17.64 -6.73
CA THR A 44 -6.81 -17.63 -5.44
C THR A 44 -5.86 -17.32 -4.28
N ALA A 45 -6.39 -16.61 -3.28
CA ALA A 45 -5.64 -16.08 -2.15
C ALA A 45 -4.83 -17.15 -1.43
N ASP A 46 -3.51 -16.99 -1.47
CA ASP A 46 -2.57 -17.91 -0.84
C ASP A 46 -1.54 -17.22 0.04
N LYS A 47 -1.54 -15.88 0.08
CA LYS A 47 -0.60 -15.06 0.86
C LYS A 47 -1.24 -14.45 2.10
N LYS A 48 -0.40 -14.31 3.12
CA LYS A 48 -0.70 -13.66 4.40
C LYS A 48 -0.26 -12.20 4.44
N THR A 49 0.48 -11.74 3.44
CA THR A 49 0.98 -10.37 3.38
C THR A 49 0.84 -9.84 1.96
N GLN A 50 0.72 -8.52 1.84
CA GLN A 50 0.74 -7.80 0.57
C GLN A 50 1.53 -6.50 0.76
N ASP A 51 2.40 -6.23 -0.21
CA ASP A 51 3.14 -4.98 -0.29
C ASP A 51 2.58 -4.15 -1.45
N THR A 52 2.31 -2.88 -1.19
CA THR A 52 1.85 -1.91 -2.19
C THR A 52 2.84 -0.76 -2.27
N VAL A 53 3.24 -0.39 -3.49
CA VAL A 53 4.07 0.78 -3.76
C VAL A 53 3.31 1.73 -4.67
N ALA A 54 3.37 3.02 -4.37
CA ALA A 54 2.77 4.06 -5.18
C ALA A 54 3.66 5.31 -5.24
N ILE A 55 3.43 6.14 -6.25
CA ILE A 55 4.05 7.45 -6.35
C ILE A 55 3.01 8.49 -6.72
N ASN A 56 2.94 9.55 -5.92
CA ASN A 56 2.08 10.69 -6.19
C ASN A 56 2.94 11.89 -6.61
N VAL A 57 2.48 12.62 -7.62
CA VAL A 57 3.12 13.86 -8.09
C VAL A 57 2.05 14.94 -8.17
N PHE A 58 2.24 16.02 -7.41
CA PHE A 58 1.35 17.17 -7.38
C PHE A 58 2.03 18.35 -8.06
N PHE A 59 1.33 18.97 -9.00
CA PHE A 59 1.71 20.23 -9.60
C PHE A 59 0.59 21.25 -9.37
N TYR A 60 0.93 22.46 -8.89
CA TYR A 60 -0.04 23.52 -8.62
C TYR A 60 0.40 24.86 -9.22
N PHE A 61 -0.56 25.69 -9.65
CA PHE A 61 -0.34 26.92 -10.42
C PHE A 61 -0.66 28.17 -9.60
#